data_AF-A0A2N8RJL7-F1
#
_entry.id   AF-A0A2N8RJL7-F1
#
_cell.length_a   1.000
_cell.length_b   1.000
_cell.length_c   1.000
_cell.angle_alpha   90.00
_cell.angle_beta   90.00
_cell.angle_gamma   90.00
#
_symmetry.space_group_name_H-M   'P 1'
#
loop_
_entity.id
_entity.type
_entity.pdbx_description
1 polymer ?
#
loop_
_entity_poly.entity_id
_entity_poly.type
_entity_poly.pdbx_seq_one_letter_code
_entity_poly.pdbx_strand_id
1 'polypeptide(L)'
;MSLYEIAFSGQLLPGARLEQVEANLTRLFQADAQRIALLFSGRRIVIKQNLDYDAVEKYRQAMERAGAQVEVKPMPVDVEEIELAPPPSAPAPAPAPASSSTATAPRGLNAAPAALKVIPRDEYMAAFADVQAPDFGIAPVGVDLQDAHPEPEAPRVDLSQFSLAPVGSDMGEVPRDTAAVVPDTSHLKLQD
;
A
#
# COMPACT_ATOMS: atom_id res chain seq x y z
N MET A 1 -23.22 -7.89 16.10
CA MET A 1 -23.25 -8.65 14.83
C MET A 1 -21.83 -9.11 14.58
N SER A 2 -21.61 -10.42 14.43
CA SER A 2 -20.26 -10.98 14.33
C SER A 2 -19.69 -10.73 12.93
N LEU A 3 -18.57 -10.00 12.87
CA LEU A 3 -17.84 -9.72 11.64
C LEU A 3 -16.85 -10.87 11.41
N TYR A 4 -16.79 -11.37 10.18
CA TYR A 4 -15.90 -12.46 9.81
C TYR A 4 -14.84 -11.94 8.83
N GLU A 5 -13.65 -12.52 8.93
CA GLU A 5 -12.57 -12.28 7.99
C GLU A 5 -12.32 -13.54 7.13
N ILE A 6 -11.99 -13.30 5.86
CA ILE A 6 -11.61 -14.36 4.94
C ILE A 6 -10.12 -14.22 4.66
N ALA A 7 -9.35 -15.21 5.13
CA ALA A 7 -7.93 -15.30 4.88
C ALA A 7 -7.62 -16.49 3.97
N PHE A 8 -6.66 -16.30 3.08
CA PHE A 8 -6.15 -17.35 2.20
C PHE A 8 -4.69 -17.63 2.54
N SER A 9 -4.35 -18.92 2.62
CA SER A 9 -3.05 -19.41 3.10
C SER A 9 -2.17 -19.97 1.97
N GLY A 10 -2.50 -19.70 0.70
CA GLY A 10 -1.74 -20.22 -0.44
C GLY A 10 -1.96 -21.71 -0.72
N GLN A 11 -2.90 -22.35 -0.01
CA GLN A 11 -3.18 -23.78 -0.14
C GLN A 11 -4.15 -24.05 -1.29
N LEU A 12 -3.71 -24.90 -2.23
CA LEU A 12 -4.49 -25.39 -3.35
C LEU A 12 -5.12 -26.74 -2.99
N LEU A 13 -6.34 -26.99 -3.45
CA LEU A 13 -6.96 -28.31 -3.30
C LEU A 13 -6.26 -29.38 -4.17
N PRO A 14 -6.24 -30.65 -3.75
CA PRO A 14 -5.62 -31.74 -4.51
C PRO A 14 -6.28 -31.88 -5.88
N GLY A 15 -5.52 -31.61 -6.96
CA GLY A 15 -6.00 -31.73 -8.34
C GLY A 15 -6.30 -30.40 -9.05
N ALA A 16 -6.20 -29.25 -8.37
CA ALA A 16 -6.33 -27.94 -9.01
C ALA A 16 -4.98 -27.47 -9.61
N ARG A 17 -4.98 -27.00 -10.87
CA ARG A 17 -3.79 -26.42 -11.51
C ARG A 17 -3.59 -24.98 -11.06
N LEU A 18 -2.38 -24.65 -10.63
CA LEU A 18 -2.00 -23.32 -10.11
C LEU A 18 -2.43 -22.19 -11.04
N GLU A 19 -2.17 -22.33 -12.35
CA GLU A 19 -2.55 -21.35 -13.38
C GLU A 19 -4.08 -21.11 -13.47
N GLN A 20 -4.89 -22.16 -13.30
CA GLN A 20 -6.34 -22.05 -13.37
C GLN A 20 -6.93 -21.43 -12.09
N VAL A 21 -6.35 -21.75 -10.93
CA VAL A 21 -6.77 -21.13 -9.67
C VAL A 21 -6.43 -19.65 -9.68
N GLU A 22 -5.24 -19.26 -10.15
CA GLU A 22 -4.85 -17.85 -10.28
C GLU A 22 -5.81 -17.07 -11.18
N ALA A 23 -6.16 -17.62 -12.35
CA ALA A 23 -7.10 -16.98 -13.28
C ALA A 23 -8.51 -16.83 -12.65
N ASN A 24 -8.99 -17.85 -11.96
CA ASN A 24 -10.29 -17.81 -11.29
C ASN A 24 -10.30 -16.83 -10.11
N LEU A 25 -9.20 -16.75 -9.34
CA LEU A 25 -9.06 -15.84 -8.21
C LEU A 25 -8.97 -14.38 -8.68
N THR A 26 -8.27 -14.13 -9.80
CA THR A 26 -8.20 -12.82 -10.47
C THR A 26 -9.58 -12.35 -10.87
N ARG A 27 -10.39 -13.25 -11.46
CA ARG A 27 -11.75 -12.93 -11.88
C ARG A 27 -12.70 -12.71 -10.70
N LEU A 28 -12.57 -13.50 -9.63
CA LEU A 28 -13.46 -13.42 -8.47
C LEU A 28 -13.21 -12.18 -7.62
N PHE A 29 -11.93 -11.82 -7.42
CA PHE A 29 -11.53 -10.71 -6.58
C PHE A 29 -11.20 -9.42 -7.34
N GLN A 30 -11.13 -9.45 -8.68
CA GLN A 30 -10.64 -8.32 -9.49
C GLN A 30 -9.32 -7.76 -8.92
N ALA A 31 -8.50 -8.65 -8.37
CA ALA A 31 -7.26 -8.29 -7.70
C ALA A 31 -6.09 -8.43 -8.67
N ASP A 32 -5.09 -7.55 -8.51
CA ASP A 32 -3.86 -7.58 -9.30
C ASP A 32 -3.15 -8.93 -9.22
N ALA A 33 -2.59 -9.37 -10.36
CA ALA A 33 -1.79 -10.59 -10.46
C ALA A 33 -0.65 -10.64 -9.43
N GLN A 34 -0.10 -9.48 -9.05
CA GLN A 34 0.90 -9.35 -8.00
C GLN A 34 0.37 -9.76 -6.61
N ARG A 35 -0.87 -9.37 -6.28
CA ARG A 35 -1.51 -9.69 -5.00
C ARG A 35 -1.86 -11.16 -4.92
N ILE A 36 -2.19 -11.78 -6.06
CA ILE A 36 -2.46 -13.21 -6.19
C ILE A 36 -1.17 -14.03 -6.09
N ALA A 37 -0.08 -13.60 -6.74
CA ALA A 37 1.23 -14.22 -6.56
C ALA A 37 1.72 -14.14 -5.10
N LEU A 38 1.47 -13.02 -4.41
CA LEU A 38 1.72 -12.87 -2.97
C LEU A 38 0.84 -13.82 -2.14
N LEU A 39 -0.42 -14.02 -2.50
CA LEU A 39 -1.34 -15.00 -1.89
C LEU A 39 -0.82 -16.45 -1.99
N PHE A 40 -0.12 -16.78 -3.08
CA PHE A 40 0.53 -18.08 -3.29
C PHE A 40 1.94 -18.19 -2.70
N SER A 41 2.47 -17.14 -2.05
CA SER A 41 3.77 -17.17 -1.35
C SER A 41 3.80 -18.04 -0.08
N GLY A 42 2.69 -18.72 0.23
CA GLY A 42 2.53 -19.56 1.43
C GLY A 42 2.31 -18.78 2.73
N ARG A 43 2.19 -17.46 2.66
CA ARG A 43 1.87 -16.59 3.80
C ARG A 43 0.36 -16.34 3.86
N ARG A 44 -0.21 -16.38 5.07
CA ARG A 44 -1.62 -16.03 5.32
C ARG A 44 -1.86 -14.57 4.94
N ILE A 45 -2.74 -14.32 3.98
CA ILE A 45 -3.14 -12.97 3.57
C ILE A 45 -4.66 -12.82 3.69
N VAL A 46 -5.08 -11.75 4.35
CA VAL A 46 -6.48 -11.37 4.50
C VAL A 46 -6.94 -10.73 3.20
N ILE A 47 -7.92 -11.33 2.54
CA ILE A 47 -8.41 -10.83 1.25
C ILE A 47 -9.51 -9.79 1.49
N LYS A 48 -10.39 -10.04 2.46
CA LYS A 48 -11.46 -9.12 2.83
C LYS A 48 -11.87 -9.32 4.29
N GLN A 49 -12.03 -8.19 4.97
CA GLN A 49 -12.44 -8.07 6.38
C GLN A 49 -13.80 -7.36 6.47
N ASN A 50 -14.53 -7.59 7.57
CA ASN A 50 -15.90 -7.09 7.80
C ASN A 50 -16.98 -7.72 6.91
N LEU A 51 -16.98 -9.06 6.77
CA LEU A 51 -18.03 -9.78 6.06
C LEU A 51 -19.00 -10.45 7.03
N ASP A 52 -20.30 -10.40 6.73
CA ASP A 52 -21.32 -11.18 7.45
C ASP A 52 -21.16 -12.69 7.18
N TYR A 53 -21.68 -13.52 8.07
CA TYR A 53 -21.65 -14.99 7.97
C TYR A 53 -22.12 -15.50 6.59
N ASP A 54 -23.25 -14.97 6.10
CA ASP A 54 -23.84 -15.34 4.81
C ASP A 54 -22.95 -14.95 3.62
N ALA A 55 -22.28 -13.79 3.71
CA ALA A 55 -21.31 -13.38 2.71
C ALA A 55 -20.08 -14.29 2.74
N VAL A 56 -19.58 -14.63 3.93
CA VAL A 56 -18.41 -15.50 4.08
C VAL A 56 -18.63 -16.90 3.55
N GLU A 57 -19.80 -17.50 3.77
CA GLU A 57 -20.12 -18.81 3.18
C GLU A 57 -20.17 -18.75 1.64
N LYS A 58 -20.71 -17.68 1.06
CA LYS A 58 -20.73 -17.45 -0.39
C LYS A 58 -19.31 -17.34 -0.96
N TYR A 59 -18.42 -16.60 -0.29
CA TYR A 59 -17.03 -16.49 -0.69
C TYR A 59 -16.25 -17.79 -0.50
N ARG A 60 -16.47 -18.51 0.61
CA ARG A 60 -15.88 -19.83 0.86
C ARG A 60 -16.24 -20.79 -0.26
N GLN A 61 -17.52 -20.91 -0.61
CA GLN A 61 -17.96 -21.79 -1.69
C GLN A 61 -17.41 -21.37 -3.06
N ALA A 62 -17.32 -20.07 -3.32
CA ALA A 62 -16.77 -19.56 -4.58
C ALA A 62 -15.27 -19.88 -4.72
N MET A 63 -14.50 -19.77 -3.63
CA MET A 63 -13.08 -20.08 -3.62
C MET A 63 -12.80 -21.60 -3.62
N GLU A 64 -13.62 -22.38 -2.93
CA GLU A 64 -13.54 -23.85 -2.96
C GLU A 64 -13.83 -24.38 -4.37
N ARG A 65 -14.84 -23.83 -5.05
CA ARG A 65 -15.12 -24.10 -6.48
C ARG A 65 -13.97 -23.67 -7.40
N ALA A 66 -13.22 -22.64 -7.02
CA ALA A 66 -12.04 -22.19 -7.75
C ALA A 66 -10.79 -23.05 -7.48
N GLY A 67 -10.85 -24.02 -6.55
CA GLY A 67 -9.72 -24.89 -6.21
C GLY A 67 -8.80 -24.36 -5.10
N ALA A 68 -9.24 -23.34 -4.36
CA ALA A 68 -8.49 -22.67 -3.30
C ALA A 68 -9.04 -23.05 -1.91
N GLN A 69 -8.16 -23.46 -0.99
CA GLN A 69 -8.53 -23.71 0.40
C GLN A 69 -8.49 -22.39 1.19
N VAL A 70 -9.60 -22.08 1.86
CA VAL A 70 -9.80 -20.80 2.55
C VAL A 70 -10.00 -21.04 4.03
N GLU A 71 -9.32 -20.25 4.86
CA GLU A 71 -9.48 -20.28 6.31
C GLU A 71 -10.39 -19.13 6.72
N VAL A 72 -11.58 -19.47 7.21
CA VAL A 72 -12.52 -18.51 7.78
C VAL A 72 -12.22 -18.38 9.26
N LYS A 73 -11.91 -17.17 9.74
CA LYS A 73 -11.80 -16.89 11.17
C LYS A 73 -12.92 -15.95 11.61
N PRO A 74 -13.69 -16.33 12.65
CA PRO A 74 -14.59 -15.40 13.30
C PRO A 74 -13.75 -14.37 14.06
N MET A 75 -14.00 -13.09 13.80
CA MET A 75 -13.42 -12.01 14.61
C MET A 75 -14.50 -11.61 15.64
N PRO A 76 -14.32 -11.92 16.94
CA PRO A 76 -15.15 -11.29 17.94
C PRO A 76 -14.84 -9.79 17.89
N VAL A 77 -15.82 -9.01 17.45
CA VAL A 77 -15.86 -7.57 17.71
C VAL A 77 -16.17 -7.44 19.20
N ASP A 78 -15.13 -7.42 20.02
CA ASP A 78 -15.21 -6.72 21.29
C ASP A 78 -15.31 -5.24 20.94
N VAL A 79 -16.55 -4.81 20.73
CA VAL A 79 -16.93 -3.44 20.96
C VAL A 79 -16.72 -3.24 22.46
N GLU A 80 -15.52 -2.83 22.86
CA GLU A 80 -15.33 -2.16 24.14
C GLU A 80 -16.10 -0.84 24.04
N GLU A 81 -17.40 -0.98 24.23
CA GLU A 81 -18.25 -0.02 24.90
C GLU A 81 -17.47 0.43 26.13
N ILE A 82 -16.91 1.64 26.04
CA ILE A 82 -16.31 2.33 27.17
C ILE A 82 -17.47 2.63 28.11
N GLU A 83 -17.84 1.63 28.91
CA GLU A 83 -18.67 1.79 30.08
C GLU A 83 -17.97 2.79 30.99
N LEU A 84 -18.66 3.91 31.09
CA LEU A 84 -18.40 5.06 31.92
C LEU A 84 -18.24 4.62 33.39
N ALA A 85 -17.01 4.32 33.81
CA ALA A 85 -16.71 4.11 35.22
C ALA A 85 -16.59 5.47 35.95
N PRO A 86 -17.37 5.70 37.02
CA PRO A 86 -17.39 6.96 37.77
C PRO A 86 -16.10 7.15 38.61
N PRO A 87 -15.75 8.40 38.95
CA PRO A 87 -14.44 8.74 39.51
C PRO A 87 -14.35 8.42 41.01
N PRO A 88 -13.26 7.77 41.48
CA PRO A 88 -12.86 7.88 42.87
C PRO A 88 -11.79 8.96 43.03
N SER A 89 -12.19 9.98 43.79
CA SER A 89 -11.44 10.94 44.62
C SER A 89 -9.93 11.13 44.43
N ALA A 90 -9.59 12.41 44.24
CA ALA A 90 -8.31 13.03 44.57
C ALA A 90 -7.80 12.67 45.98
N PRO A 91 -6.47 12.71 46.18
CA PRO A 91 -5.92 13.91 46.80
C PRO A 91 -4.65 14.42 46.11
N ALA A 92 -4.66 15.71 45.76
CA ALA A 92 -3.43 16.49 45.64
C ALA A 92 -2.87 16.74 47.06
N PRO A 93 -1.54 16.83 47.23
CA PRO A 93 -0.90 18.13 47.01
C PRO A 93 0.48 18.06 46.33
N ALA A 94 0.69 18.97 45.37
CA ALA A 94 2.01 19.49 45.00
C ALA A 94 2.61 20.31 46.19
N PRO A 95 3.90 20.74 46.25
CA PRO A 95 4.79 21.00 45.11
C PRO A 95 6.31 20.73 45.32
N ALA A 96 7.06 20.58 44.22
CA ALA A 96 8.30 21.33 43.98
C ALA A 96 8.82 21.03 42.56
N PRO A 97 9.33 22.05 41.84
CA PRO A 97 9.75 21.96 40.45
C PRO A 97 11.18 21.44 40.34
N ALA A 98 11.41 20.46 39.48
CA ALA A 98 12.75 20.10 39.04
C ALA A 98 12.70 19.64 37.59
N SER A 99 13.06 20.58 36.72
CA SER A 99 13.75 20.42 35.44
C SER A 99 13.85 18.99 34.88
N SER A 100 13.06 18.70 33.85
CA SER A 100 13.48 17.79 32.79
C SER A 100 13.58 18.58 31.49
N SER A 101 14.62 19.40 31.44
CA SER A 101 15.23 19.83 30.19
C SER A 101 15.94 18.63 29.55
N THR A 102 15.32 18.06 28.54
CA THR A 102 15.96 17.56 27.31
C THR A 102 14.87 17.72 26.24
N ALA A 103 14.63 18.91 25.69
CA ALA A 103 15.44 19.46 24.61
C ALA A 103 16.25 18.35 23.90
N THR A 104 15.56 17.46 23.20
CA THR A 104 16.18 16.77 22.07
C THR A 104 16.58 17.89 21.11
N ALA A 105 17.87 18.21 21.11
CA ALA A 105 18.46 19.13 20.17
C ALA A 105 18.00 18.73 18.75
N PRO A 106 17.78 19.68 17.82
CA PRO A 106 17.58 19.34 16.42
C PRO A 106 18.85 18.63 15.95
N ARG A 107 18.84 17.30 15.99
CA ARG A 107 19.86 16.46 15.39
C ARG A 107 19.71 16.76 13.91
N GLY A 108 20.68 17.48 13.33
CA GLY A 108 20.64 17.81 11.91
C GLY A 108 20.38 16.53 11.11
N LEU A 109 19.58 16.64 10.05
CA LEU A 109 19.09 15.54 9.20
C LEU A 109 20.19 14.67 8.55
N ASN A 110 21.45 14.83 8.95
CA ASN A 110 22.62 14.19 8.36
C ASN A 110 23.51 13.41 9.36
N ALA A 111 23.01 13.16 10.57
CA ALA A 111 23.69 12.29 11.54
C ALA A 111 23.07 10.90 11.52
N ALA A 112 23.90 9.85 11.49
CA ALA A 112 23.43 8.47 11.54
C ALA A 112 22.52 8.25 12.77
N PRO A 113 21.31 7.67 12.58
CA PRO A 113 20.38 7.43 13.67
C PRO A 113 20.99 6.46 14.69
N ALA A 114 20.88 6.79 15.97
CA ALA A 114 21.28 5.88 17.05
C ALA A 114 20.30 4.71 17.14
N ALA A 115 20.64 3.62 17.83
CA ALA A 115 19.68 2.54 18.06
C ALA A 115 18.57 2.99 19.03
N LEU A 116 17.32 2.85 18.61
CA LEU A 116 16.14 3.15 19.41
C LEU A 116 15.99 2.10 20.52
N LYS A 117 15.88 2.56 21.77
CA LYS A 117 15.60 1.70 22.93
C LYS A 117 14.18 1.95 23.40
N VAL A 118 13.30 0.98 23.20
CA VAL A 118 11.89 1.04 23.61
C VAL A 118 11.70 0.16 24.84
N ILE A 119 11.11 0.73 25.91
CA ILE A 119 10.66 -0.05 27.06
C ILE A 119 9.30 -0.66 26.70
N PRO A 120 9.15 -2.00 26.66
CA PRO A 120 7.89 -2.63 26.29
C PRO A 120 6.75 -2.23 27.23
N ARG A 121 5.57 -2.00 26.66
CA ARG A 121 4.36 -1.67 27.43
C ARG A 121 3.49 -2.90 27.74
N ASP A 122 3.56 -3.92 26.89
CA ASP A 122 2.76 -5.14 26.96
C ASP A 122 3.54 -6.34 26.40
N GLU A 123 2.93 -7.53 26.46
CA GLU A 123 3.53 -8.79 25.97
C GLU A 123 3.75 -8.79 24.45
N TYR A 124 2.91 -8.08 23.69
CA TYR A 124 3.03 -7.97 22.25
C TYR A 124 4.26 -7.14 21.84
N MET A 125 4.48 -5.99 22.50
CA MET A 125 5.68 -5.18 22.29
C MET A 125 6.93 -5.88 22.81
N ALA A 126 6.82 -6.66 23.88
CA ALA A 126 7.95 -7.41 24.42
C ALA A 126 8.51 -8.44 23.42
N ALA A 127 7.67 -8.99 22.53
CA ALA A 127 8.12 -9.87 21.44
C ALA A 127 9.12 -9.20 20.49
N PHE A 128 9.21 -7.86 20.48
CA PHE A 128 10.11 -7.09 19.64
C PHE A 128 11.19 -6.34 20.43
N ALA A 129 11.38 -6.63 21.72
CA ALA A 129 12.34 -5.92 22.58
C ALA A 129 13.79 -6.02 22.07
N ASP A 130 14.15 -7.12 21.41
CA ASP A 130 15.49 -7.35 20.86
C ASP A 130 15.66 -6.86 19.41
N VAL A 131 14.61 -6.28 18.81
CA VAL A 131 14.68 -5.78 17.44
C VAL A 131 15.46 -4.47 17.40
N GLN A 132 16.55 -4.46 16.63
CA GLN A 132 17.37 -3.28 16.42
C GLN A 132 16.70 -2.36 15.41
N ALA A 133 16.15 -1.24 15.89
CA ALA A 133 15.57 -0.20 15.06
C ALA A 133 16.42 1.09 15.15
N PRO A 134 16.61 1.81 14.03
CA PRO A 134 17.17 3.15 14.08
C PRO A 134 16.19 4.16 14.71
N ASP A 135 16.71 5.08 15.53
CA ASP A 135 15.98 6.20 16.11
C ASP A 135 15.96 7.39 15.13
N PHE A 136 14.89 7.50 14.36
CA PHE A 136 14.67 8.57 13.39
C PHE A 136 14.15 9.88 14.04
N GLY A 137 13.77 9.85 15.32
CA GLY A 137 13.12 11.00 15.97
C GLY A 137 11.81 11.43 15.29
N ILE A 138 11.29 12.59 15.70
CA ILE A 138 10.11 13.22 15.07
C ILE A 138 10.53 14.61 14.62
N ALA A 139 10.41 14.87 13.32
CA ALA A 139 10.66 16.19 12.77
C ALA A 139 9.52 17.16 13.12
N PRO A 140 9.81 18.45 13.33
CA PRO A 140 8.78 19.46 13.54
C PRO A 140 7.91 19.65 12.29
N VAL A 141 6.73 20.24 12.48
CA VAL A 141 5.78 20.47 11.38
C VAL A 141 6.38 21.38 10.31
N GLY A 142 6.17 21.03 9.04
CA GLY A 142 6.68 21.79 7.89
C GLY A 142 8.13 21.49 7.50
N VAL A 143 8.79 20.54 8.16
CA VAL A 143 10.11 20.05 7.73
C VAL A 143 9.98 19.06 6.58
N ASP A 144 10.80 19.24 5.55
CA ASP A 144 10.94 18.28 4.46
C ASP A 144 11.71 17.04 4.96
N LEU A 145 11.11 15.87 4.76
CA LEU A 145 11.69 14.57 5.14
C LEU A 145 12.38 13.89 3.95
N GLN A 146 12.34 14.48 2.76
CA GLN A 146 13.00 13.93 1.59
C GLN A 146 14.51 14.13 1.69
N ASP A 147 15.25 13.07 1.39
CA ASP A 147 16.70 13.17 1.21
C ASP A 147 17.01 14.12 0.06
N ALA A 148 18.11 14.88 0.19
CA ALA A 148 18.57 15.75 -0.89
C ALA A 148 18.88 14.89 -2.12
N HIS A 149 18.16 15.14 -3.23
CA HIS A 149 18.50 14.51 -4.49
C HIS A 149 19.88 15.04 -4.95
N PRO A 150 20.85 14.17 -5.25
CA PRO A 150 22.14 14.63 -5.75
C PRO A 150 21.93 15.42 -7.04
N GLU A 151 22.71 16.50 -7.26
CA GLU A 151 22.63 17.25 -8.51
C GLU A 151 22.83 16.29 -9.70
N PRO A 152 21.95 16.31 -10.71
CA PRO A 152 22.05 15.40 -11.84
C PRO A 152 23.34 15.70 -12.61
N GLU A 153 24.31 14.79 -12.55
CA GLU A 153 25.51 14.88 -13.37
C GLU A 153 25.13 14.63 -14.83
N ALA A 154 25.37 15.62 -15.69
CA ALA A 154 25.07 15.49 -17.10
C ALA A 154 25.91 14.36 -17.71
N PRO A 155 25.29 13.42 -18.46
CA PRO A 155 26.04 12.37 -19.12
C PRO A 155 27.02 12.99 -20.12
N ARG A 156 28.25 12.47 -20.15
CA ARG A 156 29.27 12.90 -21.11
C ARG A 156 28.98 12.25 -22.46
N VAL A 157 28.09 12.88 -23.24
CA VAL A 157 27.73 12.42 -24.58
C VAL A 157 28.65 13.09 -25.61
N ASP A 158 29.30 12.28 -26.43
CA ASP A 158 30.05 12.77 -27.60
C ASP A 158 29.09 12.91 -28.79
N LEU A 159 28.79 14.15 -29.17
CA LEU A 159 27.90 14.49 -30.29
C LEU A 159 28.66 14.80 -31.58
N SER A 160 29.99 14.61 -31.61
CA SER A 160 30.85 15.01 -32.75
C SER A 160 30.47 14.35 -34.08
N GLN A 161 29.78 13.20 -34.03
CA GLN A 161 29.35 12.45 -35.20
C GLN A 161 27.96 12.86 -35.71
N PHE A 162 27.20 13.64 -34.94
CA PHE A 162 25.84 14.05 -35.29
C PHE A 162 25.84 15.49 -35.79
N SER A 163 25.18 15.73 -36.93
CA SER A 163 24.95 17.07 -37.46
C SER A 163 23.48 17.44 -37.32
N LEU A 164 23.19 18.62 -36.81
CA LEU A 164 21.83 19.14 -36.69
C LEU A 164 21.45 19.88 -37.97
N ALA A 165 20.31 19.52 -38.57
CA ALA A 165 19.78 20.24 -39.71
C ALA A 165 19.25 21.63 -39.29
N PRO A 166 19.28 22.64 -40.17
CA PRO A 166 18.68 23.95 -39.89
C PRO A 166 17.21 23.82 -39.47
N VAL A 167 16.76 24.71 -38.60
CA VAL A 167 15.35 24.78 -38.18
C VAL A 167 14.42 24.83 -39.40
N GLY A 168 13.39 23.99 -39.41
CA GLY A 168 12.46 23.85 -40.55
C GLY A 168 12.92 22.89 -41.66
N SER A 169 14.06 22.21 -41.50
CA SER A 169 14.44 21.14 -42.42
C SER A 169 13.54 19.91 -42.20
N ASP A 170 12.81 19.53 -43.24
CA ASP A 170 12.03 18.29 -43.25
C ASP A 170 12.99 17.09 -43.30
N MET A 171 12.98 16.26 -42.25
CA MET A 171 13.83 15.07 -42.13
C MET A 171 13.20 13.82 -42.79
N GLY A 172 12.26 14.02 -43.72
CA GLY A 172 11.65 12.95 -44.48
C GLY A 172 10.64 12.18 -43.63
N GLU A 173 9.78 12.89 -42.89
CA GLU A 173 8.61 12.23 -42.33
C GLU A 173 7.84 11.60 -43.50
N VAL A 174 7.70 10.27 -43.50
CA VAL A 174 6.90 9.58 -44.51
C VAL A 174 5.52 10.22 -44.48
N PRO A 175 4.99 10.74 -45.60
CA PRO A 175 3.67 11.34 -45.63
C PRO A 175 2.69 10.35 -45.03
N ARG A 176 2.17 10.67 -43.85
CA ARG A 176 1.12 9.86 -43.23
C ARG A 176 -0.05 10.01 -44.18
N ASP A 177 -0.48 8.90 -44.76
CA ASP A 177 -1.66 8.87 -45.60
C ASP A 177 -2.88 9.08 -44.69
N THR A 178 -3.12 10.34 -44.33
CA THR A 178 -4.33 10.80 -43.67
C THR A 178 -5.33 11.16 -44.77
N ALA A 179 -5.59 10.23 -45.67
CA ALA A 179 -6.83 10.24 -46.42
C ALA A 179 -7.95 10.00 -45.41
N ALA A 180 -8.37 11.07 -44.72
CA ALA A 180 -9.57 11.05 -43.91
C ALA A 180 -10.71 10.59 -44.83
N VAL A 181 -11.39 9.51 -44.46
CA VAL A 181 -12.58 9.05 -45.18
C VAL A 181 -13.57 10.21 -45.14
N VAL A 182 -13.73 10.90 -46.27
CA VAL A 182 -14.69 11.99 -46.39
C VAL A 182 -16.07 11.34 -46.23
N PRO A 183 -16.84 11.65 -45.16
CA PRO A 183 -18.18 11.09 -45.01
C PRO A 183 -19.08 11.61 -46.13
N ASP A 184 -19.99 10.78 -46.63
CA ASP A 184 -20.92 11.17 -47.70
C ASP A 184 -21.88 12.26 -47.21
N THR A 185 -21.74 13.47 -47.75
CA THR A 185 -22.58 14.63 -47.43
C THR A 185 -23.75 14.81 -48.39
N SER A 186 -24.01 13.86 -49.30
CA SER A 186 -25.05 13.97 -50.35
C SER A 186 -26.47 14.18 -49.80
N HIS A 187 -26.70 13.91 -48.52
CA HIS A 187 -27.99 14.06 -47.84
C HIS A 187 -28.12 15.34 -47.00
N LEU A 188 -27.08 16.18 -46.89
CA LEU A 188 -27.21 17.49 -46.22
C LEU A 188 -27.82 18.53 -47.18
N LYS A 189 -28.89 19.20 -46.74
CA LYS A 189 -29.44 20.40 -47.38
C LYS A 189 -29.63 21.49 -46.32
N LEU A 190 -29.14 22.70 -46.60
CA LEU A 190 -29.51 23.88 -45.81
C LEU A 190 -30.92 24.31 -46.19
N GLN A 191 -31.74 24.65 -45.19
CA GLN A 191 -32.97 25.41 -45.36
C GLN A 191 -32.68 26.87 -44.99
N ASP A 192 -33.16 27.80 -45.82
CA ASP A 192 -33.15 29.25 -45.52
C ASP A 192 -33.97 29.59 -44.27
#